data_AF-A0AAE0EZX5-F1
#
_entry.id   AF-A0AAE0EZX5-F1
#
_cell.length_a   1.000
_cell.length_b   1.000
_cell.length_c   1.000
_cell.angle_alpha   90.00
_cell.angle_beta   90.00
_cell.angle_gamma   90.00
#
_symmetry.space_group_name_H-M   'P 1'
#
loop_
_entity.id
_entity.type
_entity.pdbx_description
1 polymer ?
#
loop_
_entity_poly.entity_id
_entity_poly.type
_entity_poly.pdbx_seq_one_letter_code
_entity_poly.pdbx_strand_id
1 'polypeptide(L)'
;MPLPSRPTSHVELDYTQHFAIDLPGEPKCDQVLHRHPNGLSVVCLAASHPLLQAKLDGSSELKVDFNVGRKNRLDTQVSGKKKRNASVLEKDSVLCEVTAPGDKKYAIRCCVRGKLLEVNERLVQEPHLLLQQPWSDGFVAVMMPESRQDKEMQENLISMDAYKKLRGDGGETSEEVVGVEP
;
A
#
# COMPACT_ATOMS: atom_id res chain seq x y z
N MET A 1 -6.87 2.66 34.52
CA MET A 1 -6.72 2.34 33.09
C MET A 1 -5.65 1.26 33.00
N PRO A 2 -5.92 0.10 32.36
CA PRO A 2 -4.88 -0.89 32.13
C PRO A 2 -3.78 -0.27 31.25
N LEU A 3 -2.52 -0.57 31.57
CA LEU A 3 -1.38 -0.17 30.75
C LEU A 3 -1.38 -1.02 29.46
N PRO A 4 -0.99 -0.44 28.31
CA PRO A 4 -0.87 -1.20 27.08
C PRO A 4 0.20 -2.28 27.23
N SER A 5 0.00 -3.43 26.55
CA SER A 5 0.88 -4.61 26.61
C SER A 5 2.31 -4.34 26.14
N ARG A 6 2.50 -3.31 25.32
CA ARG A 6 3.81 -2.78 24.91
C ARG A 6 3.70 -1.28 24.62
N PRO A 7 4.83 -0.53 24.68
CA PRO A 7 4.85 0.84 24.17
C PRO A 7 4.47 0.86 22.69
N THR A 8 3.67 1.86 22.30
CA THR A 8 3.27 2.09 20.90
C THR A 8 4.51 2.32 20.03
N SER A 9 4.60 1.64 18.89
CA SER A 9 5.74 1.79 18.00
C SER A 9 5.73 3.16 17.31
N HIS A 10 6.89 3.63 16.84
CA HIS A 10 7.01 4.89 16.10
C HIS A 10 6.15 4.88 14.82
N VAL A 11 5.99 3.72 14.18
CA VAL A 11 5.13 3.56 13.00
C VAL A 11 3.66 3.80 13.38
N GLU A 12 3.21 3.27 14.52
CA GLU A 12 1.83 3.46 15.01
C GLU A 12 1.55 4.88 15.52
N LEU A 13 2.56 5.58 16.03
CA LEU A 13 2.42 6.95 16.51
C LEU A 13 2.39 7.97 15.36
N ASP A 14 3.25 7.77 14.36
CA ASP A 14 3.47 8.80 13.34
C ASP A 14 2.65 8.57 12.08
N TYR A 15 2.34 7.32 11.70
CA TYR A 15 1.61 7.06 10.46
C TYR A 15 0.10 6.96 10.66
N THR A 16 -0.65 7.78 9.92
CA THR A 16 -2.11 7.68 9.83
C THR A 16 -2.51 6.83 8.62
N GLN A 17 -3.32 5.79 8.85
CA GLN A 17 -3.81 4.90 7.80
C GLN A 17 -5.10 5.42 7.15
N HIS A 18 -5.07 5.53 5.83
CA HIS A 18 -6.24 5.84 5.00
C HIS A 18 -6.47 4.72 4.00
N PHE A 19 -7.72 4.36 3.74
CA PHE A 19 -8.05 3.25 2.86
C PHE A 19 -8.82 3.74 1.63
N ALA A 20 -8.39 3.28 0.46
CA ALA A 20 -9.13 3.42 -0.79
C ALA A 20 -9.88 2.11 -1.03
N ILE A 21 -11.21 2.17 -1.07
CA ILE A 21 -12.07 0.99 -1.26
C ILE A 21 -12.63 0.94 -2.67
N ASP A 22 -12.94 -0.27 -3.14
CA ASP A 22 -13.66 -0.53 -4.40
C ASP A 22 -13.03 0.19 -5.61
N LEU A 23 -11.69 0.11 -5.70
CA LEU A 23 -10.96 0.70 -6.81
C LEU A 23 -11.34 0.03 -8.14
N PRO A 24 -11.33 0.78 -9.25
CA PRO A 24 -11.82 0.29 -10.54
C PRO A 24 -10.99 -0.90 -11.05
N GLY A 25 -11.68 -1.99 -11.34
CA GLY A 25 -11.10 -3.29 -11.69
C GLY A 25 -11.98 -4.41 -11.13
N GLU A 26 -11.49 -5.08 -10.09
CA GLU A 26 -12.23 -6.15 -9.38
C GLU A 26 -12.84 -5.66 -8.06
N PRO A 27 -13.96 -6.27 -7.62
CA PRO A 27 -14.56 -5.93 -6.33
C PRO A 27 -13.57 -6.20 -5.19
N LYS A 28 -13.56 -5.33 -4.17
CA LYS A 28 -12.65 -5.40 -3.01
C LYS A 28 -11.16 -5.19 -3.30
N CYS A 29 -10.79 -4.63 -4.45
CA CYS A 29 -9.42 -4.14 -4.68
C CYS A 29 -9.10 -2.93 -3.79
N ASP A 30 -9.02 -3.16 -2.49
CA ASP A 30 -8.80 -2.09 -1.52
C ASP A 30 -7.28 -1.89 -1.32
N GLN A 31 -6.87 -0.64 -1.16
CA GLN A 31 -5.48 -0.24 -0.92
C GLN A 31 -5.38 0.60 0.35
N VAL A 32 -4.24 0.53 1.02
CA VAL A 32 -3.97 1.31 2.23
C VAL A 32 -2.85 2.31 1.97
N LEU A 33 -3.04 3.52 2.49
CA LEU A 33 -2.11 4.64 2.42
C LEU A 33 -1.65 4.97 3.83
N HIS A 34 -0.39 4.68 4.13
CA HIS A 34 0.26 5.07 5.37
C HIS A 34 0.80 6.48 5.23
N ARG A 35 0.11 7.45 5.80
CA ARG A 35 0.48 8.87 5.74
C ARG A 35 1.33 9.27 6.93
N HIS A 36 2.53 9.74 6.67
CA HIS A 36 3.42 10.29 7.69
C HIS A 36 3.17 11.81 7.88
N PRO A 37 3.47 12.40 9.05
CA PRO A 37 3.20 13.82 9.32
C PRO A 37 4.09 14.76 8.50
N ASN A 38 5.20 14.25 7.97
CA ASN A 38 6.06 14.99 7.02
C ASN A 38 5.43 15.19 5.62
N GLY A 39 4.22 14.68 5.39
CA GLY A 39 3.51 14.78 4.12
C GLY A 39 3.90 13.73 3.09
N LEU A 40 4.61 12.67 3.48
CA LEU A 40 4.79 11.48 2.65
C LEU A 40 3.64 10.49 2.86
N SER A 41 3.36 9.69 1.85
CA SER A 41 2.37 8.62 1.90
C SER A 41 2.92 7.37 1.22
N VAL A 42 2.90 6.26 1.93
CA VAL A 42 3.31 4.96 1.41
C VAL A 42 2.07 4.22 0.95
N VAL A 43 2.08 3.72 -0.28
CA VAL A 43 0.98 2.96 -0.88
C VAL A 43 1.26 1.46 -0.72
N CYS A 44 0.32 0.76 -0.10
CA CYS A 44 0.40 -0.66 0.23
C CYS A 44 -0.93 -1.36 -0.09
N LEU A 45 -0.92 -2.69 -0.14
CA LEU A 45 -2.14 -3.47 -0.28
C LEU A 45 -2.92 -3.51 1.04
N ALA A 46 -4.25 -3.42 0.97
CA ALA A 46 -5.10 -3.62 2.13
C ALA A 46 -5.35 -5.12 2.36
N ALA A 47 -5.64 -5.51 3.61
CA ALA A 47 -5.88 -6.92 3.98
C ALA A 47 -7.05 -7.56 3.23
N SER A 48 -8.05 -6.79 2.82
CA SER A 48 -9.21 -7.28 2.07
C SER A 48 -8.91 -7.52 0.59
N HIS A 49 -7.75 -7.08 0.09
CA HIS A 49 -7.41 -7.17 -1.33
C HIS A 49 -7.42 -8.65 -1.79
N PRO A 50 -7.99 -8.97 -2.98
CA PRO A 50 -8.11 -10.35 -3.46
C PRO A 50 -6.78 -11.11 -3.49
N LEU A 51 -5.67 -10.43 -3.78
CA LEU A 51 -4.32 -11.00 -3.72
C LEU A 51 -3.96 -11.58 -2.34
N LEU A 52 -4.29 -10.88 -1.26
CA LEU A 52 -4.02 -11.33 0.11
C LEU A 52 -5.07 -12.34 0.55
N GLN A 53 -6.34 -12.13 0.18
CA GLN A 53 -7.46 -13.03 0.52
C GLN A 53 -7.36 -14.39 -0.17
N ALA A 54 -6.80 -14.44 -1.37
CA ALA A 54 -6.54 -15.68 -2.08
C ALA A 54 -5.52 -16.58 -1.34
N LYS A 55 -4.86 -16.07 -0.27
CA LYS A 55 -3.82 -16.78 0.50
C LYS A 55 -2.89 -17.56 -0.41
N LEU A 56 -2.44 -16.90 -1.48
CA LEU A 56 -1.51 -17.49 -2.42
C LEU A 56 -0.25 -17.83 -1.61
N ASP A 57 0.09 -19.12 -1.55
CA ASP A 57 1.32 -19.57 -0.91
C ASP A 57 2.49 -18.82 -1.55
N GLY A 58 3.52 -18.48 -0.76
CA GLY A 58 4.66 -17.67 -1.19
C GLY A 58 5.44 -18.21 -2.41
N SER A 59 5.12 -19.42 -2.87
CA SER A 59 5.62 -20.07 -4.09
C SER A 59 4.74 -19.84 -5.33
N SER A 60 3.68 -19.04 -5.23
CA SER A 60 2.80 -18.74 -6.35
C SER A 60 3.51 -17.85 -7.38
N GLU A 61 3.34 -18.16 -8.67
CA GLU A 61 3.87 -17.37 -9.79
C GLU A 61 3.18 -16.00 -9.86
N LEU A 62 3.62 -15.08 -9.00
CA LEU A 62 3.25 -13.67 -9.04
C LEU A 62 4.25 -12.94 -9.91
N LYS A 63 3.76 -12.01 -10.72
CA LYS A 63 4.61 -11.12 -11.50
C LYS A 63 4.16 -9.69 -11.32
N VAL A 64 5.08 -8.83 -10.90
CA VAL A 64 4.81 -7.39 -10.75
C VAL A 64 5.46 -6.64 -11.89
N ASP A 65 4.67 -5.85 -12.60
CA ASP A 65 5.11 -5.04 -13.72
C ASP A 65 4.85 -3.56 -13.45
N PHE A 66 5.92 -2.76 -13.46
CA PHE A 66 5.86 -1.30 -13.27
C PHE A 66 5.82 -0.54 -14.61
N ASN A 67 5.75 -1.25 -15.74
CA ASN A 67 5.63 -0.66 -17.06
C ASN A 67 4.17 -0.44 -17.44
N VAL A 68 3.58 0.56 -16.79
CA VAL A 68 2.17 0.92 -16.96
C VAL A 68 2.00 1.91 -18.11
N GLY A 69 1.51 1.41 -19.24
CA GLY A 69 1.21 2.20 -20.44
C GLY A 69 2.46 2.56 -21.25
N ARG A 70 2.76 3.87 -21.37
CA ARG A 70 3.89 4.40 -22.17
C ARG A 70 5.11 4.85 -21.35
N LYS A 71 5.09 4.66 -20.03
CA LYS A 71 6.15 5.14 -19.13
C LYS A 71 6.41 4.11 -18.04
N ASN A 72 7.63 3.60 -18.00
CA ASN A 72 8.09 2.77 -16.90
C ASN A 72 8.25 3.63 -15.63
N ARG A 73 7.60 3.23 -14.54
CA ARG A 73 7.68 3.95 -13.27
C ARG A 73 9.03 3.77 -12.57
N LEU A 74 9.77 2.71 -12.90
CA LEU A 74 11.13 2.46 -12.41
C LEU A 74 12.14 3.52 -12.86
N ASP A 75 11.87 4.20 -13.98
CA ASP A 75 12.73 5.27 -14.49
C ASP A 75 12.60 6.59 -13.69
N THR A 76 11.73 6.62 -12.68
CA THR A 76 11.49 7.82 -11.87
C THR A 76 12.70 8.11 -10.97
N GLN A 77 13.67 8.86 -11.48
CA GLN A 77 14.82 9.31 -10.70
C GLN A 77 14.58 10.70 -10.09
N VAL A 78 14.00 10.73 -8.89
CA VAL A 78 13.75 12.00 -8.18
C VAL A 78 15.05 12.55 -7.60
N SER A 79 15.40 13.79 -7.95
CA SER A 79 16.64 14.42 -7.50
C SER A 79 16.47 15.80 -6.86
N GLY A 80 17.29 16.08 -5.84
CA GLY A 80 17.41 17.37 -5.17
C GLY A 80 16.22 17.76 -4.26
N LYS A 81 16.42 18.80 -3.42
CA LYS A 81 15.40 19.29 -2.45
C LYS A 81 14.06 19.67 -3.09
N LYS A 82 14.07 20.08 -4.37
CA LYS A 82 12.87 20.44 -5.15
C LYS A 82 12.16 19.24 -5.79
N LYS A 83 12.66 18.01 -5.57
CA LYS A 83 12.12 16.78 -6.17
C LYS A 83 11.98 16.90 -7.69
N ARG A 84 13.07 17.34 -8.34
CA ARG A 84 13.11 17.49 -9.80
C ARG A 84 12.99 16.10 -10.42
N ASN A 85 12.30 16.03 -11.57
CA ASN A 85 11.99 14.81 -12.32
C ASN A 85 10.96 13.86 -11.67
N ALA A 86 10.36 14.23 -10.53
CA ALA A 86 9.26 13.46 -9.98
C ALA A 86 8.04 13.52 -10.92
N SER A 87 7.52 12.34 -11.26
CA SER A 87 6.30 12.23 -12.05
C SER A 87 5.10 12.61 -11.19
N VAL A 88 4.33 13.62 -11.61
CA VAL A 88 3.03 13.93 -11.01
C VAL A 88 2.02 12.93 -11.57
N LEU A 89 1.37 12.20 -10.67
CA LEU A 89 0.36 11.19 -10.97
C LEU A 89 -0.98 11.62 -10.37
N GLU A 90 -2.05 11.34 -11.10
CA GLU A 90 -3.43 11.50 -10.65
C GLU A 90 -3.88 10.29 -9.81
N LYS A 91 -4.92 10.44 -8.99
CA LYS A 91 -5.40 9.40 -8.06
C LYS A 91 -5.70 8.05 -8.73
N ASP A 92 -6.25 8.09 -9.94
CA ASP A 92 -6.63 6.89 -10.70
C ASP A 92 -5.48 6.28 -11.51
N SER A 93 -4.30 6.92 -11.50
CA SER A 93 -3.12 6.44 -12.23
C SER A 93 -2.68 5.09 -11.69
N VAL A 94 -2.43 4.15 -12.60
CA VAL A 94 -1.84 2.85 -12.26
C VAL A 94 -0.35 3.05 -11.92
N LEU A 95 0.09 2.43 -10.82
CA LEU A 95 1.46 2.36 -10.35
C LEU A 95 2.15 1.10 -10.89
N CYS A 96 1.52 -0.05 -10.70
CA CYS A 96 1.97 -1.35 -11.20
C CYS A 96 0.79 -2.27 -11.50
N GLU A 97 1.03 -3.26 -12.34
CA GLU A 97 0.13 -4.38 -12.59
C GLU A 97 0.71 -5.64 -11.94
N VAL A 98 -0.07 -6.30 -11.11
CA VAL A 98 0.28 -7.58 -10.50
C VAL A 98 -0.47 -8.68 -11.22
N THR A 99 0.26 -9.57 -11.88
CA THR A 99 -0.31 -10.78 -12.48
C THR A 99 -0.22 -11.91 -11.46
N ALA A 100 -1.37 -12.49 -11.13
CA ALA A 100 -1.51 -13.63 -10.24
C ALA A 100 -1.68 -14.94 -11.05
N PRO A 101 -1.56 -16.10 -10.40
CA PRO A 101 -1.76 -17.39 -11.04
C PRO A 101 -3.12 -17.47 -11.74
N GLY A 102 -3.13 -18.00 -12.97
CA GLY A 102 -4.32 -18.04 -13.82
C GLY A 102 -4.58 -16.76 -14.61
N ASP A 103 -3.51 -16.02 -14.95
CA ASP A 103 -3.52 -14.82 -15.81
C ASP A 103 -4.42 -13.67 -15.31
N LYS A 104 -4.76 -13.67 -14.01
CA LYS A 104 -5.53 -12.60 -13.40
C LYS A 104 -4.64 -11.39 -13.13
N LYS A 105 -5.08 -10.22 -13.56
CA LYS A 105 -4.31 -8.98 -13.48
C LYS A 105 -4.97 -7.98 -12.53
N TYR A 106 -4.21 -7.51 -11.56
CA TYR A 106 -4.63 -6.51 -10.58
C TYR A 106 -3.86 -5.22 -10.80
N ALA A 107 -4.57 -4.13 -11.10
CA ALA A 107 -3.97 -2.82 -11.26
C ALA A 107 -3.92 -2.09 -9.91
N ILE A 108 -2.70 -1.85 -9.42
CA ILE A 108 -2.47 -1.06 -8.20
C ILE A 108 -2.35 0.40 -8.59
N ARG A 109 -2.99 1.30 -7.83
CA ARG A 109 -3.21 2.70 -8.21
C ARG A 109 -2.67 3.67 -7.18
N CYS A 110 -2.40 4.90 -7.58
CA CYS A 110 -1.88 5.93 -6.67
C CYS A 110 -2.81 6.24 -5.50
N CYS A 111 -4.13 6.17 -5.70
CA CYS A 111 -5.20 6.54 -4.75
C CYS A 111 -5.23 8.02 -4.33
N VAL A 112 -4.10 8.72 -4.47
CA VAL A 112 -3.95 10.16 -4.24
C VAL A 112 -3.22 10.79 -5.40
N ARG A 113 -3.56 12.06 -5.66
CA ARG A 113 -2.79 12.88 -6.60
C ARG A 113 -1.52 13.36 -5.92
N GLY A 114 -0.39 13.25 -6.61
CA GLY A 114 0.89 13.70 -6.04
C GLY A 114 2.10 13.31 -6.87
N LYS A 115 3.28 13.62 -6.32
CA LYS A 115 4.57 13.27 -6.91
C LYS A 115 4.96 11.87 -6.49
N LEU A 116 5.22 11.00 -7.46
CA LEU A 116 5.85 9.71 -7.22
C LEU A 116 7.32 9.93 -6.86
N LEU A 117 7.74 9.42 -5.71
CA LEU A 117 9.13 9.53 -5.24
C LEU A 117 9.91 8.25 -5.47
N GLU A 118 9.28 7.12 -5.18
CA GLU A 118 9.92 5.81 -5.21
C GLU A 118 8.89 4.74 -5.54
N VAL A 119 9.33 3.70 -6.26
CA VAL A 119 8.60 2.45 -6.43
C VAL A 119 9.48 1.32 -5.94
N ASN A 120 8.87 0.28 -5.37
CA ASN A 120 9.62 -0.85 -4.85
C ASN A 120 10.04 -1.79 -5.98
N GLU A 121 11.20 -1.52 -6.58
CA GLU A 121 11.76 -2.34 -7.66
C GLU A 121 12.04 -3.79 -7.25
N ARG A 122 12.20 -4.06 -5.94
CA ARG A 122 12.43 -5.40 -5.42
C ARG A 122 11.25 -6.32 -5.73
N LEU A 123 10.04 -5.80 -5.85
CA LEU A 123 8.85 -6.57 -6.19
C LEU A 123 8.91 -7.24 -7.57
N VAL A 124 9.78 -6.77 -8.47
CA VAL A 124 10.01 -7.42 -9.77
C VAL A 124 10.76 -8.74 -9.59
N GLN A 125 11.68 -8.81 -8.63
CA GLN A 125 12.49 -10.00 -8.33
C GLN A 125 11.87 -10.85 -7.23
N GLU A 126 11.23 -10.21 -6.26
CA GLU A 126 10.66 -10.79 -5.04
C GLU A 126 9.17 -10.41 -4.88
N PRO A 127 8.29 -10.85 -5.81
CA PRO A 127 6.87 -10.46 -5.82
C PRO A 127 6.09 -11.00 -4.60
N HIS A 128 6.61 -12.02 -3.92
CA HIS A 128 6.03 -12.60 -2.71
C HIS A 128 6.01 -11.63 -1.52
N LEU A 129 6.86 -10.59 -1.52
CA LEU A 129 6.89 -9.57 -0.47
C LEU A 129 5.54 -8.83 -0.36
N LEU A 130 4.81 -8.67 -1.48
CA LEU A 130 3.46 -8.11 -1.49
C LEU A 130 2.46 -8.89 -0.63
N LEU A 131 2.69 -10.19 -0.45
CA LEU A 131 1.80 -11.07 0.31
C LEU A 131 2.30 -11.31 1.73
N GLN A 132 3.60 -11.52 1.91
CA GLN A 132 4.18 -11.84 3.22
C GLN A 132 4.29 -10.60 4.11
N GLN A 133 4.67 -9.46 3.52
CA GLN A 133 5.00 -8.24 4.24
C GLN A 133 4.38 -7.00 3.58
N PRO A 134 3.05 -6.98 3.33
CA PRO A 134 2.37 -5.93 2.56
C PRO A 134 2.53 -4.52 3.13
N TRP A 135 2.82 -4.39 4.43
CA TRP A 135 2.93 -3.11 5.14
C TRP A 135 4.37 -2.75 5.56
N SER A 136 5.35 -3.58 5.24
CA SER A 136 6.77 -3.30 5.44
C SER A 136 7.53 -3.41 4.13
N ASP A 137 8.25 -4.50 3.88
CA ASP A 137 9.09 -4.71 2.70
C ASP A 137 8.30 -4.85 1.39
N GLY A 138 7.01 -5.15 1.48
CA GLY A 138 6.06 -5.29 0.38
C GLY A 138 5.33 -4.00 -0.01
N PHE A 139 5.80 -2.82 0.44
CA PHE A 139 5.22 -1.56 -0.02
C PHE A 139 5.33 -1.43 -1.55
N VAL A 140 4.40 -0.72 -2.18
CA VAL A 140 4.36 -0.59 -3.65
C VAL A 140 5.10 0.67 -4.10
N ALA A 141 4.77 1.81 -3.48
CA ALA A 141 5.31 3.10 -3.86
C ALA A 141 5.30 4.10 -2.70
N VAL A 142 6.20 5.08 -2.76
CA VAL A 142 6.22 6.24 -1.89
C VAL A 142 5.81 7.47 -2.69
N MET A 143 4.78 8.14 -2.22
CA MET A 143 4.17 9.31 -2.84
C MET A 143 4.29 10.53 -1.93
N MET A 144 4.34 11.70 -2.56
CA MET A 144 4.16 12.99 -1.92
C MET A 144 2.88 13.63 -2.46
N PRO A 145 1.77 13.57 -1.71
CA PRO A 145 0.56 14.31 -2.04
C PRO A 145 0.82 15.82 -2.14
N GLU A 146 0.09 16.51 -3.01
CA GLU A 146 0.11 17.97 -3.01
C GLU A 146 -0.73 18.53 -1.86
N SER A 147 -0.17 19.49 -1.11
CA SER A 147 -0.76 20.06 0.11
C SER A 147 -2.15 20.66 -0.06
N ARG A 148 -2.58 20.94 -1.30
CA ARG A 148 -3.88 21.54 -1.61
C ARG A 148 -5.01 20.51 -1.70
N GLN A 149 -4.69 19.22 -1.70
CA GLN A 149 -5.65 18.11 -1.87
C GLN A 149 -5.93 17.33 -0.58
N ASP A 150 -5.57 17.84 0.60
CA ASP A 150 -5.91 17.21 1.89
C ASP A 150 -7.42 16.94 2.03
N LYS A 151 -8.25 17.86 1.52
CA LYS A 151 -9.71 17.70 1.48
C LYS A 151 -10.16 16.57 0.56
N GLU A 152 -9.60 16.47 -0.64
CA GLU A 152 -9.90 15.37 -1.55
C GLU A 152 -9.47 14.02 -0.95
N MET A 153 -8.35 13.99 -0.22
CA MET A 153 -7.91 12.79 0.49
C MET A 153 -8.92 12.37 1.57
N GLN A 154 -9.49 13.34 2.30
CA GLN A 154 -10.54 13.09 3.30
C GLN A 154 -11.89 12.70 2.70
N GLU A 155 -12.21 13.14 1.47
CA GLU A 155 -13.48 12.82 0.81
C GLU A 155 -13.45 11.47 0.08
N ASN A 156 -12.30 11.06 -0.46
CA ASN A 156 -12.17 9.83 -1.25
C ASN A 156 -11.63 8.64 -0.44
N LEU A 157 -10.96 8.87 0.69
CA LEU A 157 -10.40 7.81 1.52
C LEU A 157 -11.13 7.70 2.84
N ILE A 158 -11.25 6.47 3.34
CA ILE A 158 -11.87 6.20 4.63
C ILE A 158 -10.81 5.94 5.71
N SER A 159 -11.14 6.27 6.95
CA SER A 159 -10.28 5.98 8.11
C SER A 159 -10.25 4.48 8.42
N MET A 160 -9.24 4.04 9.18
CA MET A 160 -9.09 2.65 9.64
C MET A 160 -10.36 2.11 10.32
N ASP A 161 -11.01 2.89 11.20
CA ASP A 161 -12.25 2.48 11.87
C ASP A 161 -13.40 2.21 10.89
N ALA A 162 -13.59 3.09 9.90
CA ALA A 162 -14.61 2.92 8.87
C ALA A 162 -14.31 1.71 7.98
N TYR A 163 -13.03 1.48 7.66
CA TYR A 163 -12.60 0.31 6.89
C TYR A 163 -12.85 -1.00 7.65
N LYS A 164 -12.49 -1.06 8.95
CA LYS A 164 -12.78 -2.22 9.83
C LYS A 164 -14.29 -2.51 9.88
N LYS A 165 -15.13 -1.48 9.96
CA LYS A 165 -16.60 -1.64 9.96
C LYS A 165 -17.15 -2.19 8.65
N LEU A 166 -16.57 -1.80 7.51
CA LEU A 166 -17.04 -2.20 6.18
C LEU A 166 -16.56 -3.60 5.75
N ARG A 167 -15.32 -3.96 6.08
CA ARG A 167 -14.67 -5.20 5.60
C ARG A 167 -14.46 -6.26 6.70
N GLY A 168 -14.78 -5.95 7.96
CA GLY A 168 -14.44 -6.79 9.11
C GLY A 168 -12.98 -6.60 9.51
N ASP A 169 -12.60 -7.12 10.68
CA ASP A 169 -11.23 -7.03 11.19
C ASP A 169 -10.26 -7.84 10.32
N GLY A 170 -9.78 -7.21 9.25
CA GLY A 170 -8.76 -7.76 8.36
C GLY A 170 -7.38 -7.56 8.96
N GLY A 171 -7.07 -8.34 10.01
CA GLY A 171 -5.71 -8.56 10.49
C GLY A 171 -5.24 -7.66 11.63
N GLU A 172 -5.83 -7.79 12.81
CA GLU A 172 -5.01 -7.81 14.03
C GLU A 172 -4.07 -9.02 13.94
N THR A 173 -2.79 -8.78 13.72
CA THR A 173 -1.76 -9.76 14.12
C THR A 173 -1.74 -9.76 15.64
N SER A 174 -2.67 -10.50 16.25
CA SER A 174 -2.51 -11.02 17.59
C SER A 174 -1.33 -11.99 17.54
N GLU A 175 -0.14 -11.52 17.92
CA GLU A 175 0.96 -12.41 18.30
C GLU A 175 0.52 -13.17 19.56
N GLU A 176 -0.09 -14.35 19.36
CA GLU A 176 0.02 -15.46 20.29
C GLU A 176 1.45 -16.00 20.15
N VAL A 177 2.32 -15.71 21.11
CA VAL A 177 3.57 -16.47 21.28
C VAL A 177 3.35 -17.52 22.37
N VAL A 178 3.32 -18.75 21.86
CA VAL A 178 3.25 -20.03 22.54
C VAL A 178 4.29 -20.09 23.67
N GLY A 179 3.81 -20.41 24.87
CA GLY A 179 4.68 -20.73 26.00
C GLY A 179 5.49 -21.99 25.73
N VAL A 180 6.81 -21.88 25.85
CA VAL A 180 7.71 -23.01 26.08
C VAL A 180 8.41 -22.70 27.40
N GLU A 181 7.92 -23.30 28.47
CA GLU A 181 8.60 -23.34 29.76
C GLU A 181 9.67 -24.45 29.75
N PRO A 182 10.79 -24.27 30.48
CA PRO A 182 11.86 -25.27 30.61
C PRO A 182 11.52 -26.43 31.55
#